data_AF-T1CX51-F1
#
_entry.id   AF-T1CX51-F1
#
_cell.length_a   1.000
_cell.length_b   1.000
_cell.length_c   1.000
_cell.angle_alpha   90.00
_cell.angle_beta   90.00
_cell.angle_gamma   90.00
#
_symmetry.space_group_name_H-M   'P 1'
#
loop_
_entity.id
_entity.type
_entity.pdbx_description
1 polymer ?
#
loop_
_entity_poly.entity_id
_entity_poly.type
_entity_poly.pdbx_seq_one_letter_code
_entity_poly.pdbx_strand_id
1 'polypeptide(L)'
;LFLNTGFTLRGMDFALESGRIAGEVAAGAALAKDPAPARLERYLARLEESFVLRELRRHRGYPKVFTNPRLYRAYPEVLSALLHDLYFVDGSGRRHLDGVVRGALRGKAAWWNLAGDLIGAGRRL
;
A
#
# COMPACT_ATOMS: atom_id res chain seq x y z
N LEU A 1 -12.32 -6.22 6.10
CA LEU A 1 -10.91 -6.23 6.56
C LEU A 1 -10.06 -6.60 5.35
N PHE A 2 -9.40 -5.63 4.73
CA PHE A 2 -8.57 -5.87 3.55
C PHE A 2 -7.48 -4.81 3.51
N LEU A 3 -6.27 -5.21 3.19
CA LEU A 3 -5.11 -4.35 3.07
C LEU A 3 -4.39 -4.65 1.76
N ASN A 4 -4.19 -3.60 0.97
CA ASN A 4 -3.31 -3.61 -0.18
C ASN A 4 -2.05 -2.82 0.15
N THR A 5 -0.90 -3.51 0.20
CA THR A 5 0.40 -2.89 0.44
C THR A 5 1.11 -2.45 -0.84
N GLY A 6 0.54 -2.75 -2.01
CA GLY A 6 1.12 -2.54 -3.34
C GLY A 6 1.91 -3.73 -3.86
N PHE A 7 2.40 -4.56 -2.95
CA PHE A 7 3.10 -5.82 -3.26
C PHE A 7 2.26 -7.04 -2.91
N THR A 8 1.48 -6.96 -1.84
CA THR A 8 0.66 -8.06 -1.34
C THR A 8 -0.76 -7.60 -1.05
N LEU A 9 -1.72 -8.48 -1.36
CA LEU A 9 -3.11 -8.33 -0.99
C LEU A 9 -3.38 -9.22 0.23
N ARG A 10 -3.59 -8.59 1.38
CA ARG A 10 -3.83 -9.28 2.66
C ARG A 10 -5.27 -9.07 3.09
N GLY A 11 -5.97 -10.16 3.34
CA GLY A 11 -7.39 -10.13 3.64
C GLY A 11 -7.88 -11.46 4.17
N MET A 12 -7.36 -12.56 3.62
CA MET A 12 -7.64 -13.90 4.10
C MET A 12 -7.15 -14.11 5.54
N ASP A 13 -5.91 -13.72 5.83
CA ASP A 13 -5.31 -13.76 7.17
C ASP A 13 -6.08 -12.89 8.17
N PHE A 14 -6.51 -11.70 7.75
CA PHE A 14 -7.30 -10.80 8.59
C PHE A 14 -8.69 -11.38 8.88
N ALA A 15 -9.33 -11.98 7.86
CA ALA A 15 -10.61 -12.65 8.01
C ALA A 15 -10.51 -13.86 8.94
N LEU A 16 -9.50 -14.70 8.75
CA LEU A 16 -9.27 -15.89 9.57
C LEU A 16 -9.09 -15.52 11.05
N GLU A 17 -8.19 -14.56 11.34
CA GLU A 17 -7.91 -14.17 12.72
C GLU A 17 -9.09 -13.45 13.37
N SER A 18 -9.74 -12.52 12.65
CA SER A 18 -10.93 -11.84 13.14
C SER A 18 -12.10 -12.81 13.40
N GLY A 19 -12.24 -13.86 12.58
CA GLY A 19 -13.21 -14.93 12.75
C GLY A 19 -12.89 -15.81 13.94
N ARG A 20 -11.62 -16.19 14.14
CA ARG A 20 -11.17 -16.95 15.32
C ARG A 20 -11.50 -16.20 16.61
N ILE A 21 -11.14 -14.92 16.69
CA ILE A 21 -11.43 -14.07 17.87
C ILE A 21 -12.93 -13.96 18.09
N ALA A 22 -13.72 -13.76 17.03
CA ALA A 22 -15.17 -13.70 17.13
C ALA A 22 -15.77 -15.01 17.66
N GLY A 23 -15.29 -16.16 17.18
CA GLY A 23 -15.71 -17.48 17.63
C GLY A 23 -15.40 -17.70 19.12
N GLU A 24 -14.20 -17.35 19.57
CA GLU A 24 -13.81 -17.48 20.98
C GLU A 24 -14.66 -16.60 21.90
N VAL A 25 -14.92 -15.36 21.50
CA VAL A 25 -15.75 -14.44 22.26
C VAL A 25 -17.21 -14.90 22.28
N ALA A 26 -17.72 -15.41 21.16
CA ALA A 26 -19.08 -15.95 21.08
C ALA A 26 -19.24 -17.21 21.95
N ALA A 27 -18.28 -18.13 21.90
CA ALA A 27 -18.29 -19.34 22.71
C ALA A 27 -18.21 -19.02 24.21
N GLY A 28 -17.30 -18.12 24.62
CA GLY A 28 -17.20 -17.66 26.00
C GLY A 28 -18.47 -16.97 26.49
N ALA A 29 -19.05 -16.09 25.67
CA ALA A 29 -20.29 -15.39 26.00
C ALA A 29 -21.49 -16.34 26.13
N ALA A 30 -21.55 -17.40 25.31
CA ALA A 30 -22.59 -18.43 25.40
C ALA A 30 -22.52 -19.19 26.73
N LEU A 31 -21.32 -19.51 27.20
CA LEU A 31 -21.11 -20.18 28.50
C LEU A 31 -21.43 -19.24 29.68
N ALA A 32 -21.02 -17.97 29.60
CA ALA A 32 -21.21 -16.98 30.66
C ALA A 32 -22.60 -16.33 30.67
N LYS A 33 -23.46 -16.59 29.67
CA LYS A 33 -24.71 -15.86 29.42
C LYS A 33 -24.52 -14.33 29.36
N ASP A 34 -23.39 -13.92 28.80
CA ASP A 34 -22.99 -12.51 28.75
C ASP A 34 -23.89 -11.69 27.81
N PRO A 35 -24.25 -10.46 28.19
CA PRO A 35 -25.06 -9.58 27.35
C PRO A 35 -24.27 -9.08 26.12
N ALA A 36 -25.00 -8.73 25.06
CA ALA A 36 -24.43 -8.36 23.77
C ALA A 36 -23.39 -7.22 23.79
N PRO A 37 -23.53 -6.15 24.60
CA PRO A 37 -22.53 -5.08 24.66
C PRO A 37 -21.18 -5.56 25.22
N ALA A 38 -21.21 -6.31 26.33
CA ALA A 38 -19.99 -6.76 27.01
C ALA A 38 -19.15 -7.75 26.17
N ARG A 39 -19.79 -8.52 25.29
CA ARG A 39 -19.07 -9.39 24.33
C ARG A 39 -18.48 -8.59 23.16
N LEU A 40 -19.15 -7.53 22.68
CA LEU A 40 -18.62 -6.69 21.60
C LEU A 40 -17.39 -5.90 22.07
N GLU A 41 -17.42 -5.38 23.29
CA GLU A 41 -16.25 -4.72 23.89
C GLU A 41 -15.05 -5.67 24.01
N ARG A 42 -15.29 -6.90 24.48
CA ARG A 42 -14.24 -7.94 24.55
C ARG A 42 -13.70 -8.34 23.18
N TYR A 43 -14.58 -8.45 22.18
CA TYR A 43 -14.16 -8.69 20.80
C TYR A 43 -13.25 -7.56 20.29
N LEU A 44 -13.67 -6.30 20.49
CA LEU A 44 -12.90 -5.15 20.07
C LEU A 44 -11.53 -5.12 20.75
N ALA A 45 -11.47 -5.30 22.07
CA ALA A 45 -10.23 -5.32 22.85
C ALA A 45 -9.25 -6.39 22.32
N ARG A 46 -9.73 -7.63 22.12
CA ARG A 46 -8.89 -8.70 21.56
C ARG A 46 -8.45 -8.42 20.13
N LEU A 47 -9.30 -7.79 19.32
CA LEU A 47 -8.96 -7.41 17.96
C LEU A 47 -7.89 -6.31 17.93
N GLU A 48 -7.89 -5.40 18.91
CA GLU A 48 -6.86 -4.35 19.09
C GLU A 48 -5.50 -4.92 19.50
N GLU A 49 -5.50 -5.98 20.31
CA GLU A 49 -4.31 -6.74 20.69
C GLU A 49 -3.76 -7.61 19.54
N SER A 50 -4.60 -7.95 18.57
CA SER A 50 -4.24 -8.75 17.40
C SER A 50 -3.45 -7.95 16.35
N PHE A 51 -2.83 -8.66 15.40
CA PHE A 51 -2.17 -8.00 14.27
C PHE A 51 -3.17 -7.30 13.32
N VAL A 52 -4.44 -7.70 13.31
CA VAL A 52 -5.45 -7.22 12.37
C VAL A 52 -5.64 -5.70 12.50
N LEU A 53 -6.00 -5.18 13.68
CA LEU A 53 -6.19 -3.74 13.85
C LEU A 53 -4.87 -2.97 13.89
N ARG A 54 -3.79 -3.58 14.40
CA ARG A 54 -2.46 -2.94 14.39
C ARG A 54 -2.00 -2.65 12.96
N GLU A 55 -2.10 -3.61 12.06
CA GLU A 55 -1.70 -3.40 10.67
C GLU A 55 -2.63 -2.45 9.93
N LEU A 56 -3.95 -2.57 10.13
CA LEU A 56 -4.91 -1.64 9.51
C LEU A 56 -4.69 -0.18 9.96
N ARG A 57 -4.33 0.03 11.24
CA ARG A 57 -3.98 1.35 11.76
C ARG A 57 -2.67 1.87 11.16
N ARG A 58 -1.62 1.03 11.15
CA ARG A 58 -0.32 1.37 10.56
C ARG A 58 -0.45 1.79 9.09
N HIS A 59 -1.26 1.07 8.32
CA HIS A 59 -1.41 1.30 6.89
C HIS A 59 -2.65 2.11 6.50
N ARG A 60 -3.27 2.84 7.43
CA ARG A 60 -4.49 3.63 7.17
C ARG A 60 -4.32 4.67 6.05
N GLY A 61 -3.09 5.14 5.83
CA GLY A 61 -2.75 6.10 4.76
C GLY A 61 -2.50 5.49 3.38
N TYR A 62 -2.27 4.17 3.30
CA TYR A 62 -1.89 3.49 2.04
C TYR A 62 -2.89 3.66 0.91
N PRO A 63 -4.22 3.61 1.13
CA PRO A 63 -5.20 3.81 0.06
C PRO A 63 -5.01 5.13 -0.69
N LYS A 64 -4.54 6.19 -0.01
CA LYS A 64 -4.29 7.49 -0.63
C LYS A 64 -3.11 7.46 -1.61
N VAL A 65 -2.13 6.59 -1.40
CA VAL A 65 -1.00 6.43 -2.33
C VAL A 65 -1.48 5.93 -3.69
N PHE A 66 -2.43 4.99 -3.69
CA PHE A 66 -3.05 4.44 -4.90
C PHE A 66 -4.03 5.40 -5.59
N THR A 67 -4.33 6.55 -4.99
CA THR A 67 -5.15 7.58 -5.67
C THR A 67 -4.33 8.48 -6.60
N ASN A 68 -3.00 8.44 -6.55
CA ASN A 68 -2.14 9.28 -7.38
C ASN A 68 -2.10 8.75 -8.83
N PRO A 69 -2.67 9.45 -9.84
CA PRO A 69 -2.72 8.96 -11.21
C PRO A 69 -1.33 8.82 -11.85
N ARG A 70 -0.32 9.54 -11.34
CA ARG A 70 1.06 9.47 -11.84
C ARG A 70 1.70 8.10 -11.62
N LEU A 71 1.25 7.37 -10.58
CA LEU A 71 1.73 6.03 -10.28
C LEU A 71 1.47 5.05 -11.42
N TYR A 72 0.39 5.26 -12.17
CA TYR A 72 -0.09 4.35 -13.21
C TYR A 72 0.23 4.80 -14.64
N ARG A 73 0.66 6.04 -14.84
CA ARG A 73 0.96 6.59 -16.18
C ARG A 73 2.41 7.05 -16.30
N ALA A 74 2.77 8.08 -15.54
CA ALA A 74 4.07 8.74 -15.68
C ALA A 74 5.24 7.82 -15.29
N TYR A 75 5.13 7.05 -14.20
CA TYR A 75 6.25 6.20 -13.78
C TYR A 75 6.50 4.99 -14.70
N PRO A 76 5.48 4.22 -15.11
CA PRO A 76 5.70 3.12 -16.06
C PRO A 76 6.26 3.60 -17.41
N GLU A 77 5.78 4.73 -17.94
CA GLU A 77 6.26 5.30 -19.20
C GLU A 77 7.74 5.68 -19.14
N VAL A 78 8.15 6.39 -18.08
CA VAL A 78 9.56 6.77 -17.89
C VAL A 78 10.45 5.54 -17.71
N LEU A 79 10.01 4.57 -16.90
CA LEU A 79 10.78 3.35 -16.67
C LEU A 79 10.90 2.53 -17.96
N SER A 80 9.82 2.42 -18.73
CA SER A 80 9.80 1.71 -20.01
C SER A 80 10.73 2.37 -21.03
N ALA A 81 10.71 3.70 -21.14
CA ALA A 81 11.61 4.43 -22.05
C ALA A 81 13.07 4.24 -21.65
N LEU A 82 13.38 4.36 -20.35
CA LEU A 82 14.74 4.17 -19.83
C LEU A 82 15.25 2.74 -20.06
N LEU A 83 14.42 1.73 -19.78
CA LEU A 83 14.78 0.32 -20.02
C LEU A 83 14.92 0.03 -21.52
N HIS A 84 14.06 0.61 -22.36
CA HIS A 84 14.18 0.47 -23.81
C HIS A 84 15.52 1.03 -24.31
N ASP A 85 15.90 2.23 -23.92
CA ASP A 85 17.18 2.82 -24.36
C ASP A 85 18.41 2.06 -23.82
N LEU A 86 18.31 1.51 -22.62
CA LEU A 86 19.42 0.76 -22.02
C LEU A 86 19.64 -0.61 -22.69
N TYR A 87 18.58 -1.28 -23.12
CA TYR A 87 18.64 -2.67 -23.59
C TYR A 87 18.39 -2.86 -25.08
N PHE A 88 17.82 -1.87 -25.78
CA PHE A 88 17.57 -1.94 -27.22
C PHE A 88 18.82 -1.52 -28.00
N VAL A 89 19.38 -2.46 -28.76
CA VAL A 89 20.57 -2.24 -29.60
C VAL A 89 20.14 -2.35 -31.06
N ASP A 90 20.00 -1.21 -31.73
CA ASP A 90 19.57 -1.14 -33.15
C ASP A 90 20.73 -0.98 -34.14
N GLY A 91 21.98 -1.13 -33.67
CA GLY A 91 23.18 -0.99 -34.49
C GLY A 91 23.51 0.45 -34.89
N SER A 92 22.66 1.43 -34.59
CA SER A 92 23.00 2.85 -34.69
C SER A 92 23.77 3.28 -33.42
N GLY A 93 24.76 4.16 -33.57
CA GLY A 93 25.61 4.60 -32.45
C GLY A 93 24.77 5.08 -31.26
N ARG A 94 25.09 4.59 -30.05
CA ARG A 94 24.31 4.78 -28.81
C ARG A 94 23.86 6.24 -28.66
N ARG A 95 22.54 6.48 -28.68
CA ARG A 95 21.98 7.78 -28.29
C ARG A 95 22.20 7.96 -26.78
N HIS A 96 22.65 9.15 -26.43
CA HIS A 96 23.07 9.54 -25.09
C HIS A 96 21.83 9.61 -24.15
N LEU A 97 21.91 8.88 -23.01
CA LEU A 97 20.83 8.72 -22.01
C LEU A 97 20.22 10.05 -21.53
N ASP A 98 21.01 11.11 -21.56
CA ASP A 98 20.69 12.49 -21.23
C ASP A 98 19.61 13.10 -22.13
N GLY A 99 19.42 12.62 -23.37
CA GLY A 99 18.38 13.11 -24.29
C GLY A 99 16.97 12.64 -23.92
N VAL A 100 16.82 11.37 -23.53
CA VAL A 100 15.53 10.78 -23.14
C VAL A 100 15.16 11.16 -21.71
N VAL A 101 16.15 11.21 -20.82
CA VAL A 101 15.97 11.84 -19.50
C VAL A 101 15.52 13.28 -19.68
N ARG A 102 16.20 14.13 -20.48
CA ARG A 102 15.76 15.53 -20.74
C ARG A 102 14.40 15.65 -21.43
N GLY A 103 14.02 14.70 -22.28
CA GLY A 103 12.74 14.66 -23.00
C GLY A 103 11.58 14.32 -22.07
N ALA A 104 11.72 13.25 -21.29
CA ALA A 104 10.84 12.97 -20.16
C ALA A 104 10.84 14.17 -19.20
N LEU A 105 12.01 14.81 -19.02
CA LEU A 105 12.20 16.04 -18.25
C LEU A 105 11.69 17.33 -18.84
N ARG A 106 11.09 17.38 -20.00
CA ARG A 106 10.42 18.60 -20.49
C ARG A 106 9.00 18.70 -19.93
N GLY A 107 8.90 18.79 -18.61
CA GLY A 107 7.68 19.04 -17.82
C GLY A 107 7.99 19.48 -16.37
N LYS A 108 9.15 20.11 -16.17
CA LYS A 108 9.96 20.27 -14.93
C LYS A 108 9.31 20.88 -13.67
N ALA A 109 8.01 21.11 -13.63
CA ALA A 109 7.33 21.39 -12.35
C ALA A 109 6.99 20.08 -11.58
N ALA A 110 7.11 18.91 -12.21
CA ALA A 110 6.69 17.64 -11.62
C ALA A 110 7.76 16.95 -10.74
N TRP A 111 9.07 17.04 -11.02
CA TRP A 111 10.07 16.29 -10.24
C TRP A 111 10.35 16.80 -8.85
N TRP A 112 10.39 18.12 -8.65
CA TRP A 112 10.57 18.67 -7.32
C TRP A 112 9.40 18.27 -6.40
N ASN A 113 8.19 18.17 -6.98
CA ASN A 113 7.01 17.67 -6.30
C ASN A 113 7.03 16.13 -6.11
N LEU A 114 7.53 15.35 -7.07
CA LEU A 114 7.62 13.88 -6.96
C LEU A 114 8.70 13.44 -5.95
N ALA A 115 9.86 14.09 -5.95
CA ALA A 115 10.90 13.85 -4.97
C ALA A 115 10.45 14.31 -3.57
N GLY A 116 9.75 15.46 -3.50
CA GLY A 116 9.11 15.94 -2.27
C GLY A 116 8.04 14.99 -1.74
N ASP A 117 7.21 14.41 -2.61
CA ASP A 117 6.18 13.43 -2.23
C ASP A 117 6.77 12.09 -1.77
N LEU A 118 7.86 11.63 -2.39
CA LEU A 118 8.59 10.42 -1.95
C LEU A 118 9.25 10.61 -0.59
N ILE A 119 9.87 11.77 -0.34
CA ILE A 119 10.49 12.11 0.95
C ILE A 119 9.41 12.34 2.03
N GLY A 120 8.28 12.96 1.66
CA GLY A 120 7.15 13.21 2.56
C GLY A 120 6.39 11.93 2.96
N ALA A 121 6.28 10.97 2.04
CA ALA A 121 5.69 9.65 2.31
C ALA A 121 6.57 8.80 3.24
N GLY A 122 7.89 8.85 3.08
CA GLY A 122 8.84 8.14 3.95
C GLY A 122 8.89 8.68 5.39
N ARG A 123 8.51 9.94 5.62
CA ARG A 123 8.43 10.55 6.95
C ARG A 123 7.13 10.23 7.71
N ARG A 124 6.16 9.58 7.05
CA ARG A 124 4.84 9.23 7.58
C ARG A 124 4.54 7.72 7.56
N LEU A 125 5.55 6.93 7.21
CA LEU A 125 5.65 5.48 7.42
C LEU A 125 6.32 5.22 8.76
#